data_AF-A0A133YJI1-F1
#
_entry.id   AF-A0A133YJI1-F1
#
_cell.length_a   1.000
_cell.length_b   1.000
_cell.length_c   1.000
_cell.angle_alpha   90.00
_cell.angle_beta   90.00
_cell.angle_gamma   90.00
#
_symmetry.space_group_name_H-M   'P 1'
#
loop_
_entity.id
_entity.type
_entity.pdbx_description
1 polymer ?
#
loop_
_entity_poly.entity_id
_entity_poly.type
_entity_poly.pdbx_seq_one_letter_code
_entity_poly.pdbx_strand_id
1 'polypeptide(L)'
;MKKLKWYTIATCIWIFIFPITAITAWAFMISGPLAIALSIVKFVCKLFRIDLYWLTKSSFGLGIFPDLIISLIVGFLLTIIGIWLWRITKRLYQWLVLIKP
;
A
#
# COMPACT_ATOMS: atom_id res chain seq x y z
N MET A 1 16.25 34.40 -12.36
CA MET A 1 16.52 33.70 -11.08
C MET A 1 15.28 33.09 -10.40
N LYS A 2 14.08 33.68 -10.48
CA LYS A 2 12.85 33.12 -9.85
C LYS A 2 12.47 31.72 -10.38
N LYS A 3 12.57 31.50 -11.70
CA LYS A 3 12.34 30.19 -12.35
C LYS A 3 13.25 29.10 -11.82
N LEU A 4 14.56 29.38 -11.69
CA LEU A 4 15.53 28.39 -11.20
C LEU A 4 15.20 27.93 -9.77
N LYS A 5 14.91 28.88 -8.86
CA LYS A 5 14.49 28.57 -7.47
C LYS A 5 13.23 27.70 -7.44
N TRP A 6 12.25 27.97 -8.29
CA TRP A 6 11.03 27.17 -8.39
C TRP A 6 11.33 25.73 -8.85
N TYR A 7 12.15 25.55 -9.88
CA TYR A 7 12.54 24.22 -10.36
C TYR A 7 13.31 23.41 -9.31
N THR A 8 14.18 24.05 -8.52
CA THR A 8 14.90 23.37 -7.42
C THR A 8 13.93 22.89 -6.34
N ILE A 9 12.99 23.75 -5.92
CA ILE A 9 11.99 23.41 -4.90
C ILE A 9 11.06 22.30 -5.41
N ALA A 10 10.60 22.39 -6.65
CA ALA A 10 9.77 21.37 -7.29
C ALA A 10 10.48 20.02 -7.33
N THR A 11 11.75 20.01 -7.74
CA THR A 11 12.56 18.79 -7.82
C THR A 11 12.74 18.16 -6.45
N CYS A 12 13.09 18.96 -5.43
CA CYS A 12 13.23 18.46 -4.06
C CYS A 12 11.93 17.86 -3.51
N ILE A 13 10.77 18.44 -3.82
CA ILE A 13 9.48 17.91 -3.35
C ILE A 13 9.13 16.60 -4.09
N TRP A 14 9.28 16.59 -5.42
CA TRP A 14 8.92 15.44 -6.24
C TRP A 14 9.84 14.23 -6.02
N ILE A 15 11.12 14.43 -5.69
CA ILE A 15 12.06 13.32 -5.47
C ILE A 15 11.66 12.44 -4.27
N PHE A 16 10.92 12.98 -3.30
CA PHE A 16 10.40 12.21 -2.18
C PHE A 16 9.00 11.67 -2.45
N ILE A 17 8.11 12.49 -3.01
CA ILE A 17 6.72 12.09 -3.25
C ILE A 17 6.65 10.94 -4.26
N PHE A 18 7.41 11.01 -5.34
CA PHE A 18 7.34 10.03 -6.43
C PHE A 18 7.67 8.60 -5.97
N PRO A 19 8.83 8.31 -5.33
CA PRO A 19 9.13 6.95 -4.86
C PRO A 19 8.16 6.47 -3.78
N ILE A 20 7.72 7.34 -2.86
CA ILE A 20 6.76 6.96 -1.81
C ILE A 20 5.42 6.55 -2.45
N THR A 21 4.90 7.34 -3.39
CA THR A 21 3.66 7.01 -4.11
C THR A 21 3.78 5.75 -4.98
N ALA A 22 4.94 5.53 -5.62
CA ALA A 22 5.18 4.34 -6.42
C ALA A 22 5.24 3.06 -5.56
N ILE A 23 5.97 3.08 -4.44
CA ILE A 23 6.09 1.94 -3.52
C ILE A 23 4.73 1.61 -2.89
N THR A 24 3.96 2.63 -2.48
CA THR A 24 2.63 2.43 -1.91
C THR A 24 1.64 1.87 -2.93
N ALA A 25 1.63 2.38 -4.17
CA ALA A 25 0.81 1.82 -5.24
C ALA A 25 1.19 0.36 -5.55
N TRP A 26 2.48 0.06 -5.64
CA TRP A 26 2.98 -1.29 -5.88
C TRP A 26 2.61 -2.26 -4.75
N ALA A 27 2.77 -1.83 -3.50
CA ALA A 27 2.37 -2.59 -2.32
C ALA A 27 0.85 -2.88 -2.33
N PHE A 28 0.01 -1.93 -2.77
CA PHE A 28 -1.43 -2.16 -2.91
C PHE A 28 -1.78 -3.14 -4.03
N MET A 29 -1.11 -3.03 -5.18
CA MET A 29 -1.36 -3.93 -6.31
C MET A 29 -0.95 -5.37 -6.00
N ILE A 30 0.07 -5.59 -5.19
CA ILE A 30 0.58 -6.95 -4.89
C ILE A 30 -0.08 -7.55 -3.67
N SER A 31 -0.34 -6.77 -2.61
CA SER A 31 -0.91 -7.30 -1.36
C SER A 31 -2.27 -7.98 -1.57
N GLY A 32 -3.14 -7.44 -2.42
CA GLY A 32 -4.45 -8.04 -2.72
C GLY A 32 -4.35 -9.44 -3.35
N PRO A 33 -3.74 -9.58 -4.54
CA PRO A 33 -3.56 -10.88 -5.20
C PRO A 33 -2.74 -11.86 -4.35
N LEU A 34 -1.72 -11.39 -3.65
CA LEU A 34 -0.86 -12.24 -2.83
C LEU A 34 -1.61 -12.79 -1.61
N ALA A 35 -2.49 -12.01 -0.98
CA ALA A 35 -3.35 -12.47 0.10
C ALA A 35 -4.34 -13.56 -0.36
N ILE A 36 -4.91 -13.41 -1.56
CA ILE A 36 -5.80 -14.43 -2.15
C ILE A 36 -5.01 -15.70 -2.47
N ALA A 37 -3.85 -15.58 -3.12
CA ALA A 37 -3.00 -16.71 -3.45
C ALA A 37 -2.55 -17.48 -2.20
N LEU A 38 -2.10 -16.79 -1.16
CA LEU A 38 -1.72 -17.40 0.12
C LEU A 38 -2.91 -18.09 0.81
N SER A 39 -4.10 -17.50 0.73
CA SER A 39 -5.32 -18.11 1.29
C SER A 39 -5.69 -19.41 0.58
N ILE A 40 -5.57 -19.46 -0.75
CA ILE A 40 -5.81 -20.68 -1.55
C ILE A 40 -4.76 -21.74 -1.22
N VAL A 41 -3.47 -21.38 -1.18
CA VAL A 41 -2.39 -22.32 -0.81
C VAL A 41 -2.61 -22.88 0.60
N LYS A 42 -2.99 -22.02 1.57
CA LYS A 42 -3.33 -22.42 2.94
C LYS A 42 -4.53 -23.39 2.96
N PHE A 43 -5.56 -23.13 2.15
CA PHE A 43 -6.74 -24.00 2.02
C PHE A 43 -6.37 -25.38 1.46
N VAL A 44 -5.61 -25.43 0.37
CA VAL A 44 -5.16 -26.68 -0.26
C VAL A 44 -4.28 -27.49 0.70
N CYS A 45 -3.32 -26.86 1.38
CA CYS A 45 -2.45 -27.57 2.34
C CYS A 45 -3.25 -28.14 3.53
N LYS A 46 -4.26 -27.40 4.00
CA LYS A 46 -5.17 -27.87 5.05
C LYS A 46 -6.03 -29.06 4.59
N LEU A 47 -6.46 -29.08 3.33
CA LEU A 47 -7.20 -30.19 2.72
C LEU A 47 -6.37 -31.50 2.71
N PHE A 48 -5.07 -31.39 2.46
CA PHE A 48 -4.14 -32.54 2.41
C PHE A 48 -3.53 -32.93 3.78
N ARG A 49 -3.96 -32.31 4.89
CA ARG A 49 -3.38 -32.52 6.25
C ARG A 49 -1.86 -32.34 6.31
N ILE A 50 -1.29 -31.49 5.43
CA ILE A 50 0.13 -31.17 5.46
C ILE A 50 0.32 -29.95 6.38
N ASP A 51 0.86 -30.18 7.57
CA ASP A 51 1.18 -29.12 8.53
C ASP A 51 2.41 -28.33 8.07
N LEU A 52 2.18 -27.24 7.31
CA LEU A 52 3.22 -26.26 7.05
C LEU A 52 3.47 -25.42 8.31
N TYR A 53 4.37 -25.91 9.17
CA TYR A 53 4.85 -25.24 10.38
C TYR A 53 5.15 -23.74 10.20
N TRP A 54 5.60 -23.33 9.01
CA TRP A 54 5.93 -21.95 8.66
C TRP A 54 4.71 -21.05 8.40
N LEU A 55 3.61 -21.60 7.84
CA LEU A 55 2.34 -20.88 7.66
C LEU A 55 1.49 -20.88 8.93
N THR A 56 1.60 -21.92 9.75
CA THR A 56 0.78 -22.10 10.95
C THR A 56 1.22 -21.18 12.10
N LYS A 57 2.51 -20.86 12.21
CA LYS A 57 3.03 -20.04 13.34
C LYS A 57 2.76 -18.53 13.20
N SER A 58 2.54 -18.03 11.99
CA SER A 58 2.13 -16.63 11.76
C SER A 58 0.62 -16.41 11.90
N SER A 59 -0.14 -17.47 12.20
CA SER A 59 -1.56 -17.37 12.51
C SER A 59 -1.69 -17.01 13.98
N PHE A 60 -2.12 -15.78 14.28
CA PHE A 60 -3.08 -15.65 15.38
C PHE A 60 -4.16 -16.69 15.08
N GLY A 61 -4.28 -17.73 15.92
CA GLY A 61 -5.08 -18.92 15.66
C GLY A 61 -6.57 -18.64 15.76
N LEU A 62 -7.10 -17.78 14.89
CA LEU A 62 -8.50 -17.35 14.90
C LEU A 62 -9.32 -18.07 13.81
N GLY A 63 -8.69 -18.81 12.90
CA GLY A 63 -9.39 -19.54 11.83
C GLY A 63 -9.51 -18.75 10.52
N ILE A 64 -10.09 -19.38 9.50
CA ILE A 64 -10.09 -18.87 8.11
C ILE A 64 -10.99 -17.62 7.97
N PHE A 65 -12.07 -17.54 8.74
CA PHE A 65 -13.00 -16.41 8.71
C PHE A 65 -12.39 -15.13 9.31
N PRO A 66 -11.75 -15.17 10.49
CA PRO A 66 -11.12 -13.98 11.06
C PRO A 66 -9.95 -13.44 10.26
N ASP A 67 -9.13 -14.31 9.63
CA ASP A 67 -8.06 -13.88 8.74
C ASP A 67 -8.60 -13.06 7.54
N LEU A 68 -9.74 -13.47 6.98
CA LEU A 68 -10.39 -12.75 5.87
C LEU A 68 -10.91 -11.37 6.32
N ILE A 69 -11.52 -11.30 7.50
CA ILE A 69 -12.05 -10.05 8.08
C ILE A 69 -10.89 -9.09 8.42
N ILE A 70 -9.79 -9.59 8.99
CA ILE A 70 -8.60 -8.79 9.28
C ILE A 70 -8.00 -8.26 7.97
N SER A 71 -7.87 -9.09 6.94
CA SER A 71 -7.37 -8.66 5.62
C SER A 71 -8.27 -7.58 5.00
N LEU A 72 -9.59 -7.73 5.12
CA LEU A 72 -10.56 -6.74 4.64
C LEU A 72 -10.44 -5.41 5.38
N ILE A 73 -10.37 -5.44 6.72
CA ILE A 73 -10.22 -4.25 7.57
C ILE A 73 -8.89 -3.54 7.27
N VAL A 74 -7.80 -4.30 7.18
CA VAL A 74 -6.47 -3.78 6.85
C VAL A 74 -6.48 -3.16 5.44
N GLY A 75 -7.09 -3.83 4.45
CA GLY A 75 -7.26 -3.30 3.10
C GLY A 75 -8.09 -2.01 3.05
N PHE A 76 -9.15 -1.93 3.86
CA PHE A 76 -9.98 -0.73 3.96
C PHE A 76 -9.22 0.45 4.59
N LEU A 77 -8.51 0.21 5.70
CA LEU A 77 -7.62 1.20 6.34
C LEU A 77 -6.56 1.72 5.35
N LEU A 78 -5.93 0.81 4.64
CA LEU A 78 -4.93 1.10 3.61
C LEU A 78 -5.51 1.94 2.46
N THR A 79 -6.74 1.65 2.04
CA THR A 79 -7.45 2.43 1.02
C THR A 79 -7.72 3.86 1.49
N ILE A 80 -8.14 4.04 2.75
CA ILE A 80 -8.34 5.35 3.36
C ILE A 80 -7.02 6.14 3.39
N ILE A 81 -5.94 5.50 3.82
CA ILE A 81 -4.59 6.11 3.86
C ILE A 81 -4.15 6.50 2.45
N GLY A 82 -4.37 5.66 1.44
CA GLY A 82 -4.06 5.95 0.04
C GLY A 82 -4.83 7.16 -0.50
N ILE A 83 -6.13 7.26 -0.21
CA ILE A 83 -6.96 8.41 -0.59
C ILE A 83 -6.44 9.69 0.09
N TRP A 84 -6.05 9.62 1.36
CA TRP A 84 -5.48 10.74 2.10
C TRP A 84 -4.14 11.21 1.50
N LEU A 85 -3.24 10.27 1.22
CA LEU A 85 -1.96 10.53 0.54
C LEU A 85 -2.19 11.22 -0.81
N TRP A 86 -3.13 10.72 -1.61
CA TRP A 86 -3.48 11.32 -2.89
C TRP A 86 -3.97 12.77 -2.74
N ARG A 87 -4.78 13.04 -1.71
CA ARG A 87 -5.29 14.38 -1.43
C ARG A 87 -4.17 15.36 -1.07
N ILE A 88 -3.19 14.91 -0.29
CA ILE A 88 -2.00 15.70 0.05
C ILE A 88 -1.16 15.98 -1.20
N THR A 89 -0.89 14.96 -2.02
CA THR A 89 -0.13 15.12 -3.27
C THR A 89 -0.80 16.11 -4.22
N LYS A 90 -2.14 16.05 -4.38
CA LYS A 90 -2.89 17.03 -5.18
C LYS A 90 -2.75 18.45 -4.65
N ARG A 91 -2.83 18.65 -3.33
CA ARG A 91 -2.65 19.99 -2.73
C ARG A 91 -1.25 20.52 -2.96
N LEU A 92 -0.22 19.70 -2.78
CA LEU A 92 1.18 20.08 -3.04
C LEU A 92 1.39 20.46 -4.50
N TYR A 93 0.82 19.68 -5.43
CA TYR A 93 0.87 20.00 -6.85
C TYR A 93 0.19 21.33 -7.18
N GLN A 94 -1.04 21.56 -6.70
CA GLN A 94 -1.75 22.82 -6.91
C GLN A 94 -0.98 24.01 -6.35
N TRP A 95 -0.41 23.86 -5.15
CA TRP A 95 0.42 24.88 -4.52
C TRP A 95 1.68 25.19 -5.35
N LEU A 96 2.35 24.16 -5.87
CA LEU A 96 3.49 24.30 -6.79
C LEU A 96 3.11 25.04 -8.08
N VAL A 97 1.95 24.76 -8.65
CA VAL A 97 1.44 25.44 -9.85
C VAL A 97 1.15 26.91 -9.58
N LEU A 98 0.57 27.25 -8.43
CA LEU A 98 0.26 28.64 -8.07
C LEU A 98 1.50 29.52 -7.89
N ILE A 99 2.63 28.93 -7.46
CA ILE A 99 3.89 29.64 -7.22
C ILE A 99 4.77 29.67 -8.48
N LYS A 100 4.30 29.09 -9.59
CA LYS A 100 5.03 29.04 -10.85
C LYS A 100 5.24 30.48 -11.40
N PRO A 101 6.50 30.90 -11.62
CA PRO A 101 6.84 32.27 -12.02
C PRO A 101 6.84 32.51 -13.53
#